data_AF-A0A3B9Q526-F1
#
_entry.id   AF-A0A3B9Q526-F1
#
_cell.length_a   1.000
_cell.length_b   1.000
_cell.length_c   1.000
_cell.angle_alpha   90.00
_cell.angle_beta   90.00
_cell.angle_gamma   90.00
#
_symmetry.space_group_name_H-M   'P 1'
#
loop_
_entity.id
_entity.type
_entity.pdbx_description
1 polymer ?
#
loop_
_entity_poly.entity_id
_entity_poly.type
_entity_poly.pdbx_seq_one_letter_code
_entity_poly.pdbx_strand_id
1 'polypeptide(L)'
;MKKTKHLDIIQIVAAILLFLAVGSLFYLTNSAKPIVEKEYFFPDELSSDISSPTKEIVQDAMQNYHLLMRYPSDAWFGESYLLDIEMVPNENRVTGVAQELDGQALFLEALLEMDARGVNPGNRILVPFQLYQPSKLHWEVQPGSDSLKPGKIWITIYPATEEGLQIAHDPIMVLPVSVNIHTIFGMKAGVGRWTCALIGLGCAGVILMRRHKLAKNIE
;
A
#
# COMPACT_ATOMS: atom_id res chain seq x y z
N MET A 1 8.47 -28.51 -51.23
CA MET A 1 7.83 -27.19 -51.01
C MET A 1 6.90 -27.06 -49.79
N LYS A 2 6.26 -28.13 -49.26
CA LYS A 2 5.35 -28.00 -48.09
C LYS A 2 6.06 -27.75 -46.74
N LYS A 3 7.26 -28.31 -46.52
CA LYS A 3 8.00 -28.18 -45.25
C LYS A 3 8.50 -26.75 -44.97
N THR A 4 8.89 -26.00 -45.99
CA THR A 4 9.37 -24.61 -45.83
C THR A 4 8.25 -23.66 -45.39
N LYS A 5 7.04 -23.78 -45.97
CA LYS A 5 5.87 -22.96 -45.58
C LYS A 5 5.44 -23.19 -44.13
N HIS A 6 5.39 -24.43 -43.66
CA HIS A 6 5.04 -24.72 -42.25
C HIS A 6 6.07 -24.15 -41.27
N LEU A 7 7.35 -24.20 -41.65
CA LEU A 7 8.41 -23.67 -40.80
C LEU A 7 8.30 -22.14 -40.70
N ASP A 8 8.00 -21.44 -41.80
CA ASP A 8 7.80 -19.97 -41.81
C ASP A 8 6.65 -19.51 -40.92
N ILE A 9 5.54 -20.25 -40.93
CA ILE A 9 4.39 -19.97 -40.06
C ILE A 9 4.78 -20.07 -38.59
N ILE A 10 5.59 -21.07 -38.19
CA ILE A 10 6.02 -21.26 -36.80
C ILE A 10 6.86 -20.05 -36.32
N GLN A 11 7.73 -19.49 -37.18
CA GLN A 11 8.52 -18.31 -36.82
C GLN A 11 7.66 -17.07 -36.63
N ILE A 12 6.67 -16.87 -37.51
CA ILE A 12 5.74 -15.73 -37.41
C ILE A 12 4.95 -15.83 -36.11
N VAL A 13 4.40 -17.01 -35.79
CA VAL A 13 3.67 -17.25 -34.54
C VAL A 13 4.56 -17.04 -33.32
N ALA A 14 5.79 -17.57 -33.33
CA ALA A 14 6.74 -17.37 -32.24
C ALA A 14 7.12 -15.90 -32.04
N ALA A 15 7.27 -15.13 -33.13
CA ALA A 15 7.54 -13.70 -33.05
C ALA A 15 6.35 -12.94 -32.41
N ILE A 16 5.12 -13.23 -32.83
CA ILE A 16 3.91 -12.62 -32.25
C ILE A 16 3.81 -12.94 -30.75
N LEU A 17 3.99 -14.21 -30.36
CA LEU A 17 3.96 -14.62 -28.97
C LEU A 17 5.07 -13.95 -28.14
N LEU A 18 6.26 -13.79 -28.72
CA LEU A 18 7.35 -13.07 -28.08
C LEU A 18 6.98 -11.61 -27.82
N PHE A 19 6.43 -10.92 -28.82
CA PHE A 19 5.97 -9.53 -28.65
C PHE A 19 4.89 -9.41 -27.59
N LEU A 20 3.92 -10.32 -27.57
CA LEU A 20 2.87 -10.36 -26.54
C LEU A 20 3.45 -10.61 -25.14
N ALA A 21 4.40 -11.55 -25.01
CA ALA A 21 5.03 -11.86 -23.74
C ALA A 21 5.87 -10.70 -23.20
N VAL A 22 6.66 -10.06 -24.06
CA VAL A 22 7.47 -8.88 -23.69
C VAL A 22 6.58 -7.69 -23.34
N GLY A 23 5.55 -7.40 -24.15
CA GLY A 23 4.61 -6.32 -23.88
C GLY A 23 3.85 -6.53 -22.56
N SER A 24 3.39 -7.77 -22.31
CA SER A 24 2.74 -8.12 -21.04
C SER A 24 3.70 -7.98 -19.86
N LEU A 25 4.94 -8.49 -19.97
CA LEU A 25 5.93 -8.36 -18.90
C LEU A 25 6.27 -6.91 -18.61
N PHE A 26 6.39 -6.08 -19.65
CA PHE A 26 6.62 -4.65 -19.52
C PHE A 26 5.46 -3.97 -18.77
N TYR A 27 4.22 -4.25 -19.17
CA TYR A 27 3.04 -3.73 -18.50
C TYR A 27 2.99 -4.16 -17.02
N LEU A 28 3.20 -5.44 -16.73
CA LEU A 28 3.16 -5.99 -15.39
C LEU A 28 4.26 -5.47 -14.46
N THR A 29 5.38 -5.02 -15.01
CA THR A 29 6.55 -4.57 -14.22
C THR A 29 6.57 -3.04 -14.06
N ASN A 30 6.19 -2.31 -15.10
CA ASN A 30 6.34 -0.84 -15.16
C ASN A 30 5.03 -0.07 -15.00
N SER A 31 3.91 -0.73 -14.72
CA SER A 31 2.68 -0.01 -14.35
C SER A 31 2.89 0.65 -12.99
N ALA A 32 3.33 1.90 -13.00
CA ALA A 32 3.34 2.75 -11.82
C ALA A 32 1.91 2.83 -11.28
N LYS A 33 1.72 2.35 -10.05
CA LYS A 33 0.42 2.33 -9.41
C LYS A 33 0.09 3.76 -8.95
N PRO A 34 -1.07 4.33 -9.33
CA PRO A 34 -1.40 5.69 -8.93
C PRO A 34 -1.48 5.76 -7.39
N ILE A 35 -0.75 6.70 -6.80
CA ILE A 35 -0.79 6.95 -5.36
C ILE A 35 -1.97 7.87 -5.07
N VAL A 36 -2.84 7.43 -4.18
CA VAL A 36 -3.90 8.24 -3.60
C VAL A 36 -3.32 8.97 -2.40
N GLU A 37 -3.46 10.29 -2.40
CA GLU A 37 -3.10 11.16 -1.29
C GLU A 37 -4.36 11.88 -0.83
N LYS A 38 -4.70 11.74 0.46
CA LYS A 38 -5.89 12.34 1.06
C LYS A 38 -5.52 13.02 2.36
N GLU A 39 -6.02 14.23 2.51
CA GLU A 39 -5.89 15.04 3.72
C GLU A 39 -7.18 14.96 4.53
N TYR A 40 -7.06 14.78 5.85
CA TYR A 40 -8.17 14.72 6.79
C TYR A 40 -7.94 15.64 7.97
N PHE A 41 -8.98 16.34 8.37
CA PHE A 41 -8.98 17.23 9.53
C PHE A 41 -9.78 16.59 10.65
N PHE A 42 -9.27 16.70 11.87
CA PHE A 42 -9.98 16.24 13.06
C PHE A 42 -11.28 17.03 13.27
N PRO A 43 -12.33 16.39 13.83
CA PRO A 43 -13.54 17.11 14.20
C PRO A 43 -13.25 18.13 15.31
N ASP A 44 -13.98 19.25 15.31
CA ASP A 44 -13.79 20.33 16.28
C ASP A 44 -14.11 19.92 17.72
N GLU A 45 -15.01 18.93 17.90
CA GLU A 45 -15.47 18.44 19.20
C GLU A 45 -15.36 16.91 19.30
N LEU A 46 -14.83 16.44 20.44
CA LEU A 46 -14.84 15.02 20.82
C LEU A 46 -16.22 14.61 21.34
N SER A 47 -16.70 13.46 20.86
CA SER A 47 -17.89 12.78 21.38
C SER A 47 -17.76 12.57 22.90
N SER A 48 -18.85 12.79 23.64
CA SER A 48 -18.86 13.30 25.01
C SER A 48 -18.47 12.35 26.17
N ASP A 49 -17.78 11.24 25.95
CA ASP A 49 -17.56 10.22 27.00
C ASP A 49 -16.15 10.23 27.64
N ILE A 50 -15.23 11.09 27.18
CA ILE A 50 -13.88 11.23 27.76
C ILE A 50 -13.90 12.17 28.97
N SER A 51 -13.27 11.76 30.09
CA SER A 51 -13.15 12.55 31.31
C SER A 51 -12.58 13.96 31.05
N SER A 52 -13.17 14.97 31.70
CA SER A 52 -12.96 16.41 31.45
C SER A 52 -11.50 16.86 31.22
N PRO A 53 -10.51 16.52 32.07
CA PRO A 53 -9.14 17.01 31.87
C PRO A 53 -8.42 16.32 30.70
N THR A 54 -8.66 15.03 30.47
CA THR A 54 -8.09 14.28 29.34
C THR A 54 -8.66 14.74 28.01
N LYS A 55 -9.94 15.14 28.02
CA LYS A 55 -10.64 15.63 26.83
C LYS A 55 -10.01 16.90 26.29
N GLU A 56 -9.67 17.86 27.15
CA GLU A 56 -9.06 19.14 26.74
C GLU A 56 -7.70 18.95 26.07
N ILE A 57 -6.86 18.07 26.63
CA ILE A 57 -5.52 17.78 26.12
C ILE A 57 -5.57 17.10 24.75
N VAL A 58 -6.43 16.08 24.62
CA VAL A 58 -6.61 15.37 23.35
C VAL A 58 -7.24 16.29 22.31
N GLN A 59 -8.17 17.16 22.70
CA GLN A 59 -8.78 18.13 21.79
C GLN A 59 -7.79 19.18 21.29
N ASP A 60 -6.91 19.69 22.15
CA ASP A 60 -5.83 20.59 21.73
C ASP A 60 -4.85 19.88 20.77
N ALA A 61 -4.47 18.64 21.08
CA ALA A 61 -3.65 17.82 20.19
C ALA A 61 -4.32 17.62 18.81
N MET A 62 -5.61 17.33 18.76
CA MET A 62 -6.35 17.16 17.50
C MET A 62 -6.41 18.45 16.67
N GLN A 63 -6.64 19.58 17.32
CA GLN A 63 -6.82 20.86 16.65
C GLN A 63 -5.52 21.41 16.02
N ASN A 64 -4.38 21.03 16.57
CA ASN A 64 -3.07 21.45 16.10
C ASN A 64 -2.50 20.58 14.96
N TYR A 65 -3.22 19.54 14.52
CA TYR A 65 -2.76 18.61 13.51
C TYR A 65 -3.78 18.34 12.41
N HIS A 66 -3.29 17.89 11.26
CA HIS A 66 -4.08 17.20 10.24
C HIS A 66 -3.41 15.87 9.87
N LEU A 67 -4.18 14.98 9.24
CA LEU A 67 -3.71 13.68 8.79
C LEU A 67 -3.53 13.67 7.28
N LEU A 68 -2.36 13.21 6.85
CA LEU A 68 -2.06 12.93 5.45
C LEU A 68 -1.95 11.43 5.24
N MET A 69 -2.86 10.86 4.47
CA MET A 69 -2.92 9.44 4.19
C MET A 69 -2.49 9.16 2.75
N ARG A 70 -1.55 8.23 2.58
CA ARG A 70 -1.01 7.85 1.26
C ARG A 70 -1.06 6.34 1.08
N TYR A 71 -1.64 5.89 -0.03
CA TYR A 71 -1.72 4.48 -0.38
C TYR A 71 -1.90 4.33 -1.90
N PRO A 72 -1.52 3.20 -2.50
CA PRO A 72 -1.81 2.98 -3.91
C PRO A 72 -3.29 2.70 -4.13
N SER A 73 -3.87 3.29 -5.17
CA SER A 73 -5.23 2.96 -5.64
C SER A 73 -5.36 1.53 -6.13
N ASP A 74 -4.28 1.01 -6.73
CA ASP A 74 -4.22 -0.32 -7.34
C ASP A 74 -3.03 -1.10 -6.80
N ALA A 75 -3.20 -2.39 -6.52
CA ALA A 75 -2.11 -3.31 -6.18
C ALA A 75 -2.28 -4.64 -6.92
N TRP A 76 -1.20 -5.42 -7.02
CA TRP A 76 -1.25 -6.74 -7.62
C TRP A 76 -1.35 -7.80 -6.53
N PHE A 77 -2.16 -8.82 -6.77
CA PHE A 77 -2.27 -9.96 -5.87
C PHE A 77 -0.92 -10.68 -5.73
N GLY A 78 -0.52 -10.93 -4.47
CA GLY A 78 0.76 -11.54 -4.15
C GLY A 78 1.95 -10.58 -4.12
N GLU A 79 1.72 -9.26 -4.24
CA GLU A 79 2.70 -8.23 -3.94
C GLU A 79 2.26 -7.42 -2.72
N SER A 80 3.20 -7.11 -1.84
CA SER A 80 2.95 -6.15 -0.77
C SER A 80 2.77 -4.74 -1.32
N TYR A 81 2.00 -3.92 -0.62
CA TYR A 81 1.95 -2.49 -0.83
C TYR A 81 2.08 -1.72 0.46
N LEU A 82 2.40 -0.43 0.33
CA LEU A 82 2.65 0.45 1.45
C LEU A 82 1.43 1.34 1.71
N LEU A 83 1.07 1.46 2.97
CA LEU A 83 0.08 2.40 3.46
C LEU A 83 0.76 3.29 4.50
N ASP A 84 0.74 4.59 4.25
CA ASP A 84 1.31 5.62 5.11
C ASP A 84 0.23 6.52 5.69
N ILE A 85 0.34 6.82 6.98
CA ILE A 85 -0.36 7.95 7.61
C ILE A 85 0.67 8.84 8.26
N GLU A 86 0.56 10.13 8.02
CA GLU A 86 1.39 11.16 8.62
C GLU A 86 0.50 12.14 9.39
N MET A 87 0.82 12.34 10.67
CA MET A 87 0.30 13.45 11.45
C MET A 87 1.18 14.67 11.19
N VAL A 88 0.61 15.71 10.61
CA VAL A 88 1.34 16.93 10.24
C VAL A 88 0.83 18.09 11.11
N PRO A 89 1.73 18.85 11.77
CA PRO A 89 1.33 20.04 12.52
C PRO A 89 0.72 21.11 11.61
N ASN A 90 -0.32 21.78 12.10
CA ASN A 90 -0.93 22.93 11.42
C ASN A 90 -0.07 24.18 11.59
N GLU A 91 0.66 24.58 10.54
CA GLU A 91 1.59 25.74 10.58
C GLU A 91 0.92 27.07 11.00
N ASN A 92 -0.39 27.19 10.80
CA ASN A 92 -1.15 28.42 11.07
C ASN A 92 -1.69 28.55 12.51
N ARG A 93 -1.52 27.53 13.37
CA ARG A 93 -1.94 27.60 14.79
C ARG A 93 -0.72 27.80 15.68
N VAL A 94 -0.36 29.07 15.84
CA VAL A 94 0.78 29.57 16.61
C VAL A 94 0.67 29.22 18.10
N THR A 95 1.48 28.27 18.54
CA THR A 95 2.34 28.25 19.76
C THR A 95 1.99 29.18 20.93
N GLY A 96 0.74 29.15 21.43
CA GLY A 96 0.34 29.90 22.63
C GLY A 96 0.21 29.05 23.90
N VAL A 97 0.00 27.73 23.76
CA VAL A 97 -0.40 26.84 24.88
C VAL A 97 0.68 25.80 25.22
N ALA A 98 1.79 25.78 24.47
CA ALA A 98 2.85 24.76 24.57
C ALA A 98 3.59 24.69 25.92
N GLN A 99 3.32 25.58 26.87
CA GLN A 99 4.04 25.64 28.15
C GLN A 99 3.34 24.95 29.34
N GLU A 100 2.06 24.54 29.24
CA GLU A 100 1.35 23.91 30.38
C GLU A 100 1.17 22.39 30.25
N LEU A 101 1.52 21.80 29.10
CA LEU A 101 1.41 20.35 28.83
C LEU A 101 2.71 19.56 29.04
N ASP A 102 3.77 20.24 29.46
CA ASP A 102 5.11 19.69 29.67
C ASP A 102 5.11 18.74 30.89
N GLY A 103 4.66 17.50 30.68
CA GLY A 103 4.61 16.48 31.73
C GLY A 103 3.73 15.27 31.47
N GLN A 104 2.80 15.32 30.52
CA GLN A 104 1.96 14.17 30.17
C GLN A 104 2.43 13.50 28.88
N ALA A 105 2.90 12.25 28.99
CA ALA A 105 3.21 11.44 27.82
C ALA A 105 1.92 11.06 27.10
N LEU A 106 1.79 11.44 25.82
CA LEU A 106 0.69 11.02 24.95
C LEU A 106 1.11 9.81 24.11
N PHE A 107 0.14 9.00 23.74
CA PHE A 107 0.32 7.90 22.81
C PHE A 107 -0.63 8.06 21.62
N LEU A 108 -0.11 7.75 20.44
CA LEU A 108 -0.87 7.60 19.22
C LEU A 108 -1.00 6.12 18.92
N GLU A 109 -2.24 5.67 18.85
CA GLU A 109 -2.59 4.34 18.41
C GLU A 109 -3.30 4.41 17.06
N ALA A 110 -2.91 3.52 16.16
CA ALA A 110 -3.63 3.28 14.93
C ALA A 110 -3.89 1.79 14.72
N LEU A 111 -5.13 1.46 14.37
CA LEU A 111 -5.56 0.10 14.06
C LEU A 111 -6.02 0.03 12.60
N LEU A 112 -5.34 -0.77 11.81
CA LEU A 112 -5.70 -1.11 10.44
C LEU A 112 -6.62 -2.33 10.43
N GLU A 113 -7.87 -2.12 10.05
CA GLU A 113 -8.86 -3.17 9.83
C GLU A 113 -9.06 -3.38 8.33
N MET A 114 -8.51 -4.46 7.80
CA MET A 114 -8.70 -4.84 6.40
C MET A 114 -8.52 -6.35 6.20
N ASP A 115 -9.13 -6.87 5.13
CA ASP A 115 -8.92 -8.26 4.71
C ASP A 115 -7.56 -8.41 4.01
N ALA A 116 -6.53 -8.63 4.82
CA ALA A 116 -5.16 -8.86 4.40
C ALA A 116 -4.69 -10.25 4.82
N ARG A 117 -3.83 -10.86 4.00
CA ARG A 117 -3.15 -12.11 4.34
C ARG A 117 -2.11 -11.88 5.45
N GLY A 118 -1.48 -10.71 5.43
CA GLY A 118 -0.44 -10.32 6.35
C GLY A 118 -0.29 -8.80 6.36
N VAL A 119 0.02 -8.27 7.53
CA VAL A 119 0.26 -6.85 7.77
C VAL A 119 1.49 -6.75 8.67
N ASN A 120 2.47 -5.95 8.28
CA ASN A 120 3.72 -5.73 9.01
C ASN A 120 3.81 -4.23 9.38
N PRO A 121 4.10 -3.84 10.64
CA PRO A 121 4.46 -4.65 11.82
C PRO A 121 3.31 -5.45 12.47
N GLY A 122 2.08 -5.20 12.04
CA GLY A 122 0.87 -5.82 12.56
C GLY A 122 -0.31 -4.88 12.31
N ASN A 123 -1.52 -5.30 12.67
CA ASN A 123 -2.71 -4.48 12.46
C ASN A 123 -2.73 -3.24 13.36
N ARG A 124 -2.11 -3.32 14.55
CA ARG A 124 -2.08 -2.24 15.55
C ARG A 124 -0.66 -1.67 15.63
N ILE A 125 -0.54 -0.36 15.52
CA ILE A 125 0.69 0.40 15.79
C ILE A 125 0.43 1.33 16.97
N LEU A 126 1.32 1.29 17.96
CA LEU A 126 1.31 2.17 19.11
C LEU A 126 2.66 2.87 19.18
N VAL A 127 2.64 4.21 19.16
CA VAL A 127 3.86 5.02 19.26
C VAL A 127 3.68 6.14 20.28
N PRO A 128 4.77 6.56 20.97
CA PRO A 128 4.76 7.79 21.72
C PRO A 128 4.41 8.97 20.80
N PHE A 129 3.54 9.85 21.26
CA PHE A 129 3.11 11.03 20.52
C PHE A 129 3.68 12.29 21.18
N GLN A 130 4.54 13.00 20.45
CA GLN A 130 5.12 14.26 20.89
C GLN A 130 4.37 15.41 20.22
N LEU A 131 3.84 16.33 21.04
CA LEU A 131 3.15 17.52 20.55
C LEU A 131 4.08 18.37 19.68
N TYR A 132 3.48 18.96 18.65
CA TYR A 132 4.12 19.75 17.58
C TYR A 132 5.19 19.06 16.75
N GLN A 133 5.40 17.74 16.91
CA GLN A 133 6.26 16.97 16.02
C GLN A 133 5.45 16.13 15.04
N PRO A 134 5.89 16.04 13.76
CA PRO A 134 5.27 15.15 12.81
C PRO A 134 5.49 13.70 13.23
N SER A 135 4.47 12.87 13.07
CA SER A 135 4.52 11.44 13.38
C SER A 135 4.08 10.63 12.17
N LYS A 136 4.89 9.65 11.76
CA LYS A 136 4.59 8.80 10.61
C LYS A 136 4.33 7.36 11.05
N LEU A 137 3.20 6.82 10.61
CA LEU A 137 2.80 5.43 10.76
C LEU A 137 2.82 4.76 9.39
N HIS A 138 3.30 3.53 9.35
CA HIS A 138 3.49 2.79 8.11
C HIS A 138 3.10 1.33 8.26
N TRP A 139 2.34 0.83 7.29
CA TRP A 139 2.04 -0.58 7.14
C TRP A 139 2.51 -1.10 5.78
N GLU A 140 3.12 -2.27 5.81
CA GLU A 140 3.26 -3.11 4.63
C GLU A 140 2.12 -4.14 4.64
N VAL A 141 1.26 -4.09 3.64
CA VAL A 141 0.06 -4.93 3.53
C VAL A 141 0.22 -5.94 2.40
N GLN A 142 0.01 -7.21 2.72
CA GLN A 142 -0.11 -8.30 1.75
C GLN A 142 -1.58 -8.63 1.51
N PRO A 143 -2.10 -8.44 0.27
CA PRO A 143 -3.52 -8.66 -0.01
C PRO A 143 -3.93 -10.14 0.16
N GLY A 144 -5.09 -10.34 0.80
CA GLY A 144 -5.67 -11.66 1.08
C GLY A 144 -6.23 -12.39 -0.13
N SER A 145 -6.89 -11.65 -1.01
CA SER A 145 -7.58 -12.16 -2.19
C SER A 145 -7.69 -11.10 -3.28
N ASP A 146 -8.23 -11.48 -4.42
CA ASP A 146 -8.42 -10.66 -5.60
C ASP A 146 -9.81 -10.01 -5.62
N SER A 147 -9.87 -8.76 -5.20
CA SER A 147 -11.06 -7.91 -5.28
C SER A 147 -10.75 -6.51 -4.75
N LEU A 148 -11.67 -5.57 -4.96
CA LEU A 148 -11.71 -4.32 -4.19
C LEU A 148 -11.85 -4.67 -2.70
N LYS A 149 -10.89 -4.23 -1.88
CA LYS A 149 -10.95 -4.42 -0.42
C LYS A 149 -11.15 -3.08 0.29
N PRO A 150 -12.35 -2.81 0.83
CA PRO A 150 -12.50 -1.71 1.77
C PRO A 150 -11.76 -2.06 3.06
N GLY A 151 -11.02 -1.08 3.57
CA GLY A 151 -10.37 -1.12 4.87
C GLY A 151 -10.68 0.15 5.65
N LYS A 152 -10.41 0.11 6.95
CA LYS A 152 -10.58 1.24 7.85
C LYS A 152 -9.32 1.39 8.69
N ILE A 153 -8.97 2.64 8.98
CA ILE A 153 -7.92 2.94 9.95
C ILE A 153 -8.54 3.72 11.08
N TRP A 154 -8.51 3.13 12.26
CA TRP A 154 -8.98 3.74 13.48
C TRP A 154 -7.80 4.48 14.12
N ILE A 155 -7.99 5.74 14.46
CA ILE A 155 -6.98 6.60 15.07
C ILE A 155 -7.45 6.98 16.47
N THR A 156 -6.59 6.74 17.46
CA THR A 156 -6.85 7.06 18.86
C THR A 156 -5.63 7.76 19.45
N ILE A 157 -5.87 8.83 20.21
CA ILE A 157 -4.84 9.56 20.96
C ILE A 157 -5.25 9.52 22.43
N TYR A 158 -4.34 9.14 23.32
CA TYR A 158 -4.64 9.05 24.75
C TYR A 158 -3.40 9.33 25.61
N PRO A 159 -3.57 9.84 26.84
CA PRO A 159 -2.47 10.04 27.78
C PRO A 159 -2.02 8.72 28.42
N ALA A 160 -0.76 8.67 28.82
CA ALA A 160 -0.19 7.61 29.63
C ALA A 160 -0.84 7.62 31.02
N THR A 161 -1.53 6.54 31.40
CA THR A 161 -2.01 6.34 32.78
C THR A 161 -1.04 5.49 33.60
N GLU A 162 -0.95 5.78 34.90
CA GLU A 162 -0.13 5.02 35.85
C GLU A 162 -0.64 3.57 36.04
N GLU A 163 -1.93 3.35 35.81
CA GLU A 163 -2.56 2.03 35.74
C GLU A 163 -2.59 1.60 34.27
N GLY A 164 -1.67 0.70 33.90
CA GLY A 164 -1.38 0.40 32.50
C GLY A 164 -2.60 0.16 31.61
N LEU A 165 -2.61 0.81 30.43
CA LEU A 165 -3.29 0.43 29.19
C LEU A 165 -4.79 0.02 29.27
N GLN A 166 -5.53 0.44 30.30
CA GLN A 166 -6.96 0.11 30.47
C GLN A 166 -7.92 1.31 30.31
N ILE A 167 -7.53 2.35 29.57
CA ILE A 167 -8.52 3.35 29.12
C ILE A 167 -9.23 2.76 27.90
N ALA A 168 -10.56 2.77 27.91
CA ALA A 168 -11.38 2.49 26.74
C ALA A 168 -10.89 3.37 25.57
N HIS A 169 -10.34 2.73 24.54
CA HIS A 169 -9.70 3.38 23.41
C HIS A 169 -10.75 3.83 22.39
N ASP A 170 -11.52 4.88 22.73
CA ASP A 170 -12.53 5.40 21.82
C ASP A 170 -11.85 6.05 20.59
N PRO A 171 -12.14 5.59 19.37
CA PRO A 171 -11.49 6.11 18.18
C PRO A 171 -11.94 7.56 17.94
N ILE A 172 -10.95 8.43 17.82
CA ILE A 172 -11.15 9.85 17.53
C ILE A 172 -11.52 10.05 16.06
N MET A 173 -10.96 9.21 15.20
CA MET A 173 -11.20 9.28 13.76
C MET A 173 -11.14 7.91 13.11
N VAL A 174 -11.93 7.72 12.05
CA VAL A 174 -11.92 6.52 11.22
C VAL A 174 -11.68 6.92 9.77
N LEU A 175 -10.56 6.48 9.20
CA LEU A 175 -10.16 6.78 7.84
C LEU A 175 -10.51 5.63 6.90
N PRO A 176 -11.31 5.86 5.84
CA PRO A 176 -11.61 4.83 4.86
C PRO A 176 -10.45 4.64 3.88
N VAL A 177 -10.08 3.38 3.63
CA VAL A 177 -9.07 2.97 2.66
C VAL A 177 -9.71 2.02 1.66
N SER A 178 -9.35 2.16 0.39
CA SER A 178 -9.85 1.26 -0.64
C SER A 178 -8.78 1.04 -1.70
N VAL A 179 -8.36 -0.22 -1.84
CA VAL A 179 -7.34 -0.63 -2.80
C VAL A 179 -7.94 -1.67 -3.74
N ASN A 180 -7.78 -1.45 -5.04
CA ASN A 180 -8.15 -2.41 -6.08
C ASN A 180 -7.05 -3.46 -6.22
N ILE A 181 -7.36 -4.72 -5.96
CA ILE A 181 -6.40 -5.82 -6.15
C ILE A 181 -6.63 -6.48 -7.51
N HIS A 182 -5.60 -6.41 -8.36
CA HIS A 182 -5.60 -7.02 -9.69
C HIS A 182 -4.94 -8.40 -9.67
N THR A 183 -5.45 -9.33 -10.48
CA THR A 183 -4.83 -10.65 -10.72
C THR A 183 -4.52 -10.88 -12.18
N ILE A 184 -3.56 -11.77 -12.42
CA ILE A 184 -3.22 -12.25 -13.75
C ILE A 184 -3.78 -13.66 -13.88
N PHE A 185 -4.97 -13.80 -14.45
CA PHE A 185 -5.67 -15.10 -14.54
C PHE A 185 -5.77 -15.83 -13.19
N GLY A 186 -6.06 -15.11 -12.10
CA GLY A 186 -6.12 -15.67 -10.74
C GLY A 186 -4.76 -16.04 -10.12
N MET A 187 -3.65 -15.81 -10.82
CA MET A 187 -2.30 -16.07 -10.32
C MET A 187 -1.73 -14.85 -9.58
N LYS A 188 -0.82 -15.14 -8.63
CA LYS A 188 0.05 -14.13 -8.02
C LYS A 188 0.87 -13.43 -9.11
N ALA A 189 1.07 -12.13 -8.97
CA ALA A 189 1.79 -11.29 -9.93
C ALA A 189 3.17 -11.86 -10.30
N GLY A 190 3.92 -12.29 -9.28
CA GLY A 190 5.25 -12.89 -9.46
C GLY A 190 5.21 -14.16 -10.33
N VAL A 191 4.21 -15.03 -10.14
CA VAL A 191 4.03 -16.24 -10.96
C VAL A 191 3.72 -15.85 -12.41
N GLY A 192 2.79 -14.90 -12.61
CA GLY A 192 2.46 -14.40 -13.95
C GLY A 192 3.68 -13.82 -14.68
N ARG A 193 4.51 -13.03 -14.00
CA ARG A 193 5.77 -12.49 -14.57
C ARG A 193 6.72 -13.61 -15.00
N TRP A 194 6.91 -14.62 -14.15
CA TRP A 194 7.75 -15.78 -14.49
C TRP A 194 7.22 -16.57 -15.68
N THR A 195 5.92 -16.79 -15.75
CA THR A 195 5.28 -17.46 -16.89
C THR A 195 5.50 -16.68 -18.19
N CYS A 196 5.29 -15.36 -18.18
CA CYS A 196 5.56 -14.51 -19.34
C CYS A 196 7.04 -14.55 -19.75
N ALA A 197 7.96 -14.48 -18.79
CA ALA A 197 9.40 -14.55 -19.06
C ALA A 197 9.82 -15.89 -19.69
N LEU A 198 9.31 -17.01 -19.18
CA LEU A 198 9.60 -18.34 -19.73
C LEU A 198 9.05 -18.52 -21.15
N ILE A 199 7.83 -18.04 -21.43
CA ILE A 199 7.25 -18.05 -22.77
C ILE A 199 8.11 -17.20 -23.73
N GLY A 200 8.53 -16.01 -23.29
CA GLY A 200 9.40 -15.13 -24.07
C GLY A 200 10.73 -15.80 -24.42
N LEU A 201 11.41 -16.39 -23.42
CA LEU A 201 12.67 -17.12 -23.63
C LEU A 201 12.50 -18.31 -24.59
N GLY A 202 11.42 -19.09 -24.44
CA GLY A 202 11.11 -20.20 -25.33
C GLY A 202 10.93 -19.75 -26.79
N CYS A 203 10.16 -18.68 -27.00
CA CYS A 203 9.93 -18.13 -28.34
C CYS A 203 11.22 -17.59 -28.98
N ALA A 204 12.03 -16.85 -28.21
CA ALA A 204 13.32 -16.36 -28.66
C ALA A 204 14.26 -17.51 -29.06
N GLY A 205 14.31 -18.58 -28.26
CA GLY A 205 15.10 -19.79 -28.54
C GLY A 205 14.72 -20.45 -29.87
N VAL A 206 13.42 -20.61 -30.15
CA VAL A 206 12.93 -21.18 -31.42
C VAL A 206 13.36 -20.34 -32.61
N ILE A 207 13.27 -19.01 -32.50
CA ILE A 207 13.68 -18.08 -33.56
C ILE A 207 15.19 -18.20 -33.82
N LEU A 208 16.02 -18.20 -32.76
CA LEU A 208 17.47 -18.28 -32.85
C LEU A 208 17.97 -19.63 -33.39
N MET A 209 17.47 -20.75 -32.88
CA MET A 209 17.85 -22.09 -33.36
C MET A 209 17.55 -22.25 -34.86
N ARG A 210 16.44 -21.69 -35.33
CA ARG A 210 16.08 -21.76 -36.75
C ARG A 210 16.97 -20.85 -37.60
N ARG A 211 17.30 -19.65 -37.14
CA ARG A 211 18.29 -18.79 -37.82
C ARG A 211 19.64 -19.51 -37.96
N HIS A 212 20.10 -20.17 -36.91
CA HIS A 212 21.35 -20.93 -36.94
C HIS A 212 21.28 -22.14 -37.90
N LYS A 213 20.16 -22.87 -37.97
CA LYS A 213 19.97 -23.95 -38.97
C LYS A 213 19.95 -23.42 -40.41
N LEU A 214 19.37 -22.26 -40.65
CA LEU A 214 19.37 -21.63 -41.99
C LEU A 214 20.78 -21.19 -42.40
N ALA A 215 21.55 -20.61 -41.48
CA ALA A 215 22.95 -20.22 -41.74
C ALA A 215 23.83 -21.42 -42.10
N LYS A 216 23.69 -22.55 -41.39
CA LYS A 216 24.43 -23.79 -41.67
C LYS A 216 24.07 -24.50 -42.98
N ASN A 217 22.94 -24.17 -43.61
CA ASN A 217 22.53 -24.77 -44.89
C ASN A 217 22.96 -23.94 -46.11
N ILE A 218 23.62 -22.80 -45.89
CA ILE A 218 24.10 -21.89 -46.95
C ILE A 218 25.61 -22.10 -47.20
N GLU A 219 26.32 -22.75 -46.28
CA GLU A 219 27.69 -23.28 -46.46
C GLU A 219 27.67 -24.69 -47.08
#